data_AF-A0A950XBK5-F1
#
_entry.id   AF-A0A950XBK5-F1
#
_cell.length_a   1.000
_cell.length_b   1.000
_cell.length_c   1.000
_cell.angle_alpha   90.00
_cell.angle_beta   90.00
_cell.angle_gamma   90.00
#
_symmetry.space_group_name_H-M   'P 1'
#
loop_
_entity.id
_entity.type
_entity.pdbx_description
1 polymer ?
#
loop_
_entity_poly.entity_id
_entity_poly.type
_entity_poly.pdbx_seq_one_letter_code
_entity_poly.pdbx_strand_id
1 'polypeptide(L)'
;MDSFTAEDEHLDFSPQEFTPRDRSNGNSRYSTGPRSPDGKAASSQNARTHGCCSKALLLPGESQDDFDDLHDRWMSGCQPDSLAATELVEKLIVEKWYLQRALRRFDEVEQELAEFPFAGWTPEQHKKFQLALRYKTAAERAVSRALHDVEAWKKNRKQEQKQLHNAEKDLYAAWFKVSGVHCKNEIAMTKLMEKAQKRNLDISGPLAEMVNSQQQLRATIDHIAKQIEEMNSPPSRAKILFQGQYHPKKLRKIPILDQFVEITIENGQTLTNLFPSNDQLIEEGQAMDPPPEMVCRRLNFVNGIPPEYYWATQDEERRQHGGGGIQRMSIDTWLDLIDREQADPSVHIGPCGGNLPKPKERKGCHG
;
A
#
# COMPACT_ATOMS: atom_id res chain seq x y z
N MET A 1 69.18 19.48 35.63
CA MET A 1 69.72 18.56 34.61
C MET A 1 68.94 17.27 34.79
N ASP A 2 67.90 16.94 34.02
CA ASP A 2 67.54 17.43 32.68
C ASP A 2 66.02 17.45 32.47
N SER A 3 65.67 18.30 31.51
CA SER A 3 64.38 18.65 30.92
C SER A 3 63.42 17.49 30.68
N PHE A 4 62.17 17.71 31.10
CA PHE A 4 61.00 17.00 30.60
C PHE A 4 60.47 17.79 29.39
N THR A 5 60.75 17.33 28.17
CA THR A 5 60.20 17.89 26.94
C THR A 5 58.86 17.23 26.65
N ALA A 6 57.79 18.01 26.73
CA ALA A 6 56.49 17.65 26.21
C ALA A 6 56.54 17.74 24.68
N GLU A 7 56.41 16.61 24.00
CA GLU A 7 56.14 16.57 22.57
C GLU A 7 54.62 16.61 22.37
N ASP A 8 54.15 17.74 21.83
CA ASP A 8 52.83 17.94 21.25
C ASP A 8 52.69 17.03 20.01
N GLU A 9 52.03 15.87 20.14
CA GLU A 9 51.46 15.18 18.98
C GLU A 9 50.13 15.85 18.61
N HIS A 10 50.25 16.78 17.67
CA HIS A 10 49.16 17.48 17.01
C HIS A 10 48.32 16.48 16.20
N LEU A 11 47.24 15.94 16.78
CA LEU A 11 46.26 15.12 16.05
C LEU A 11 45.48 15.99 15.05
N ASP A 12 45.84 15.84 13.78
CA ASP A 12 45.14 16.40 12.62
C ASP A 12 43.70 15.83 12.52
N PHE A 13 42.73 16.63 12.94
CA PHE A 13 41.30 16.39 12.69
C PHE A 13 40.91 16.93 11.31
N SER A 14 41.36 16.27 10.25
CA SER A 14 40.79 16.44 8.92
C SER A 14 39.43 15.70 8.84
N PRO A 15 38.32 16.36 8.43
CA PRO A 15 37.02 15.72 8.33
C PRO A 15 37.02 14.66 7.22
N GLN A 16 36.96 13.38 7.58
CA GLN A 16 36.73 12.31 6.60
C GLN A 16 35.31 12.44 6.03
N GLU A 17 35.24 12.61 4.72
CA GLU A 17 34.03 12.62 3.92
C GLU A 17 33.20 11.35 4.19
N PHE A 18 31.99 11.55 4.74
CA PHE A 18 30.99 10.51 4.86
C PHE A 18 30.43 10.18 3.47
N THR A 19 30.96 9.12 2.85
CA THR A 19 30.32 8.54 1.66
C THR A 19 29.05 7.79 2.07
N PRO A 20 27.91 7.98 1.37
CA PRO A 20 26.68 7.24 1.64
C PRO A 20 26.92 5.75 1.44
N ARG A 21 26.75 4.97 2.52
CA ARG A 21 26.86 3.50 2.49
C ARG A 21 25.74 2.94 1.61
N ASP A 22 26.09 2.62 0.37
CA ASP A 22 25.26 1.93 -0.59
C ASP A 22 24.71 0.62 0.03
N ARG A 23 23.40 0.58 0.30
CA ARG A 23 22.70 -0.59 0.82
C ARG A 23 22.28 -1.53 -0.32
N SER A 24 23.19 -1.78 -1.26
CA SER A 24 22.94 -2.66 -2.41
C SER A 24 23.49 -4.08 -2.18
N ASN A 25 22.58 -5.02 -1.89
CA ASN A 25 22.58 -6.43 -2.34
C ASN A 25 23.86 -7.33 -2.29
N GLY A 26 24.86 -7.04 -1.46
CA GLY A 26 26.09 -7.85 -1.35
C GLY A 26 25.94 -9.25 -0.71
N ASN A 27 24.89 -9.52 0.07
CA ASN A 27 24.77 -10.78 0.81
C ASN A 27 24.31 -12.00 -0.01
N SER A 28 23.93 -11.82 -1.29
CA SER A 28 23.43 -12.94 -2.11
C SER A 28 24.54 -13.79 -2.75
N ARG A 29 25.78 -13.29 -2.81
CA ARG A 29 26.89 -13.97 -3.52
C ARG A 29 27.63 -15.02 -2.68
N TYR A 30 27.39 -15.08 -1.37
CA TYR A 30 28.14 -15.95 -0.44
C TYR A 30 27.34 -17.10 0.19
N SER A 31 26.06 -17.25 -0.12
CA SER A 31 25.29 -18.42 0.32
C SER A 31 25.19 -19.46 -0.79
N THR A 32 26.33 -19.99 -1.20
CA THR A 32 26.35 -21.18 -2.06
C THR A 32 26.38 -22.38 -1.12
N GLY A 33 25.21 -22.96 -0.85
CA GLY A 33 25.11 -24.24 -0.16
C GLY A 33 26.02 -25.30 -0.81
N PRO A 34 26.37 -26.38 -0.09
CA PRO A 34 27.42 -27.31 -0.51
C PRO A 34 27.23 -27.82 -1.95
N ARG A 35 28.20 -27.54 -2.83
CA ARG A 35 28.18 -27.89 -4.26
C ARG A 35 28.94 -29.17 -4.59
N SER A 36 29.86 -29.61 -3.72
CA SER A 36 30.59 -30.87 -3.88
C SER A 36 29.75 -32.07 -3.40
N PRO A 37 29.98 -33.27 -3.96
CA PRO A 37 29.40 -34.52 -3.46
C PRO A 37 29.64 -34.70 -1.95
N ASP A 38 30.85 -34.42 -1.48
CA ASP A 38 31.23 -34.54 -0.06
C ASP A 38 30.50 -33.53 0.83
N GLY A 39 30.36 -32.28 0.38
CA GLY A 39 29.61 -31.25 1.11
C GLY A 39 28.11 -31.59 1.19
N LYS A 40 27.54 -32.18 0.13
CA LYS A 40 26.16 -32.66 0.13
C LYS A 40 26.00 -33.86 1.05
N ALA A 41 26.96 -34.79 1.08
CA ALA A 41 26.96 -35.93 1.99
C ALA A 41 27.02 -35.47 3.45
N ALA A 42 27.92 -34.54 3.80
CA ALA A 42 28.01 -33.96 5.13
C ALA A 42 26.70 -33.20 5.51
N SER A 43 26.13 -32.43 4.59
CA SER A 43 24.83 -31.77 4.82
C SER A 43 23.68 -32.77 5.01
N SER A 44 23.71 -33.91 4.32
CA SER A 44 22.71 -34.98 4.48
C SER A 44 22.90 -35.75 5.78
N GLN A 45 24.12 -35.83 6.31
CA GLN A 45 24.40 -36.40 7.63
C GLN A 45 23.86 -35.49 8.73
N ASN A 46 24.03 -34.17 8.63
CA ASN A 46 23.45 -33.21 9.59
C ASN A 46 21.92 -33.35 9.71
N ALA A 47 21.22 -33.56 8.60
CA ALA A 47 19.78 -33.83 8.60
C ALA A 47 19.39 -35.10 9.39
N ARG A 48 20.29 -36.09 9.48
CA ARG A 48 20.08 -37.36 10.20
C ARG A 48 20.58 -37.33 11.65
N THR A 49 21.64 -36.56 11.95
CA THR A 49 22.29 -36.58 13.27
C THR A 49 21.52 -35.79 14.33
N HIS A 50 21.15 -34.53 14.05
CA HIS A 50 20.49 -33.67 15.03
C HIS A 50 19.04 -33.32 14.65
N GLY A 51 18.60 -33.66 13.43
CA GLY A 51 17.20 -33.53 13.00
C GLY A 51 16.70 -32.11 12.69
N CYS A 52 17.39 -31.05 13.15
CA CYS A 52 17.04 -29.65 12.87
C CYS A 52 17.11 -29.23 11.39
N CYS A 53 17.74 -30.05 10.55
CA CYS A 53 17.78 -29.84 9.09
C CYS A 53 17.07 -30.96 8.33
N SER A 54 16.29 -31.80 9.01
CA SER A 54 15.52 -32.86 8.37
C SER A 54 14.39 -32.26 7.53
N LYS A 55 14.09 -32.92 6.41
CA LYS A 55 12.91 -32.62 5.58
C LYS A 55 11.64 -33.32 6.08
N ALA A 56 11.78 -34.27 7.00
CA ALA A 56 10.65 -34.95 7.60
C ALA A 56 9.98 -34.04 8.63
N LEU A 57 8.66 -33.92 8.54
CA LEU A 57 7.86 -33.15 9.48
C LEU A 57 7.99 -33.72 10.90
N LEU A 58 7.90 -35.05 11.03
CA LEU A 58 8.10 -35.78 12.28
C LEU A 58 9.34 -36.68 12.19
N LEU A 59 10.12 -36.70 13.27
CA LEU A 59 11.28 -37.56 13.44
C LEU A 59 10.96 -38.75 14.36
N PRO A 60 11.72 -39.86 14.27
CA PRO A 60 11.62 -40.96 15.23
C PRO A 60 11.79 -40.45 16.67
N GLY A 61 10.85 -40.81 17.54
CA GLY A 61 10.80 -40.36 18.95
C GLY A 61 10.02 -39.07 19.19
N GLU A 62 9.48 -38.44 18.14
CA GLU A 62 8.49 -37.37 18.29
C GLU A 62 7.06 -37.94 18.27
N SER A 63 6.16 -37.34 19.06
CA SER A 63 4.76 -37.76 19.16
C SER A 63 3.94 -37.12 18.04
N GLN A 64 3.19 -37.94 17.30
CA GLN A 64 2.18 -37.46 16.35
C GLN A 64 1.07 -36.72 17.10
N ASP A 65 0.63 -37.26 18.24
CA ASP A 65 -0.45 -36.67 19.05
C ASP A 65 -0.09 -35.24 19.51
N ASP A 66 1.18 -34.99 19.89
CA ASP A 66 1.61 -33.64 20.29
C ASP A 66 1.58 -32.65 19.12
N PHE A 67 1.89 -33.12 17.92
CA PHE A 67 1.82 -32.31 16.71
C PHE A 67 0.37 -32.02 16.33
N ASP A 68 -0.50 -33.03 16.40
CA ASP A 68 -1.93 -32.89 16.11
C ASP A 68 -2.59 -31.95 17.12
N ASP A 69 -2.24 -32.05 18.40
CA ASP A 69 -2.65 -31.11 19.44
C ASP A 69 -2.23 -29.66 19.14
N LEU A 70 -0.97 -29.46 18.72
CA LEU A 70 -0.49 -28.14 18.32
C LEU A 70 -1.27 -27.62 17.12
N HIS A 71 -1.45 -28.48 16.11
CA HIS A 71 -2.17 -28.18 14.89
C HIS A 71 -3.61 -27.74 15.19
N ASP A 72 -4.35 -28.53 15.96
CA ASP A 72 -5.75 -28.29 16.28
C ASP A 72 -5.94 -27.04 17.13
N ARG A 73 -5.04 -26.75 18.07
CA ARG A 73 -5.07 -25.50 18.85
C ARG A 73 -4.92 -24.26 17.96
N TRP A 74 -4.01 -24.29 16.98
CA TRP A 74 -3.79 -23.15 16.09
C TRP A 74 -4.89 -23.02 15.03
N MET A 75 -5.36 -24.13 14.47
CA MET A 75 -6.46 -24.13 13.52
C MET A 75 -7.76 -23.64 14.17
N SER A 76 -8.11 -24.15 15.35
CA SER A 76 -9.30 -23.72 16.09
C SER A 76 -9.21 -22.28 16.61
N GLY A 77 -8.01 -21.81 16.99
CA GLY A 77 -7.78 -20.44 17.44
C GLY A 77 -7.73 -19.40 16.32
N CYS A 78 -7.32 -19.80 15.10
CA CYS A 78 -7.25 -18.89 13.96
C CYS A 78 -8.51 -18.89 13.09
N GLN A 79 -9.21 -20.02 12.99
CA GLN A 79 -10.42 -20.21 12.18
C GLN A 79 -10.26 -19.63 10.75
N PRO A 80 -9.30 -20.14 9.95
CA PRO A 80 -9.11 -19.65 8.59
C PRO A 80 -10.38 -19.90 7.74
N ASP A 81 -10.80 -18.89 7.00
CA ASP A 81 -12.04 -18.89 6.19
C ASP A 81 -11.77 -19.07 4.67
N SER A 82 -10.51 -19.27 4.30
CA SER A 82 -10.09 -19.47 2.91
C SER A 82 -8.89 -20.41 2.82
N LEU A 83 -8.65 -20.96 1.63
CA LEU A 83 -7.50 -21.82 1.36
C LEU A 83 -6.17 -21.10 1.65
N ALA A 84 -6.02 -19.85 1.18
CA ALA A 84 -4.81 -19.07 1.42
C ALA A 84 -4.57 -18.78 2.92
N ALA A 85 -5.64 -18.53 3.68
CA ALA A 85 -5.53 -18.38 5.14
C ALA A 85 -5.13 -19.69 5.82
N THR A 86 -5.65 -20.82 5.33
CA THR A 86 -5.32 -22.15 5.84
C THR A 86 -3.83 -22.45 5.63
N GLU A 87 -3.30 -22.22 4.43
CA GLU A 87 -1.88 -22.41 4.12
C GLU A 87 -0.95 -21.55 5.00
N LEU A 88 -1.35 -20.32 5.34
CA LEU A 88 -0.59 -19.45 6.25
C LEU A 88 -0.54 -20.02 7.68
N VAL A 89 -1.66 -20.53 8.18
CA VAL A 89 -1.76 -21.12 9.52
C VAL A 89 -1.01 -22.45 9.59
N GLU A 90 -1.17 -23.32 8.58
CA GLU A 90 -0.41 -24.57 8.45
C GLU A 90 1.10 -24.33 8.45
N LYS A 91 1.56 -23.32 7.69
CA LYS A 91 2.97 -22.92 7.70
C LYS A 91 3.43 -22.48 9.09
N LEU A 92 2.64 -21.68 9.80
CA LEU A 92 2.96 -21.28 11.18
C LEU A 92 3.07 -22.50 12.11
N ILE A 93 2.16 -23.46 12.00
CA ILE A 93 2.17 -24.70 12.81
C ILE A 93 3.46 -25.49 12.58
N VAL A 94 3.85 -25.69 11.31
CA VAL A 94 5.08 -26.39 10.96
C VAL A 94 6.31 -25.67 11.50
N GLU A 95 6.39 -24.35 11.35
CA GLU A 95 7.53 -23.57 11.88
C GLU A 95 7.58 -23.59 13.41
N LYS A 96 6.42 -23.58 14.09
CA LYS A 96 6.32 -23.73 15.56
C LYS A 96 6.85 -25.09 16.00
N TRP A 97 6.53 -26.16 15.28
CA TRP A 97 7.05 -27.49 15.54
C TRP A 97 8.57 -27.56 15.40
N TYR A 98 9.11 -26.96 14.32
CA TYR A 98 10.55 -26.87 14.11
C TYR A 98 11.25 -26.03 15.18
N LEU A 99 10.61 -24.97 15.68
CA LEU A 99 11.12 -24.21 16.81
C LEU A 99 11.17 -25.07 18.08
N GLN A 100 10.11 -25.82 18.41
CA GLN A 100 10.12 -26.73 19.57
C GLN A 100 11.22 -27.78 19.46
N ARG A 101 11.45 -28.34 18.27
CA ARG A 101 12.58 -29.24 18.01
C ARG A 101 13.93 -28.54 18.22
N ALA A 102 14.11 -27.34 17.66
CA ALA A 102 15.35 -26.59 17.78
C ALA A 102 15.66 -26.19 19.24
N LEU A 103 14.62 -25.85 20.02
CA LEU A 103 14.73 -25.58 21.45
C LEU A 103 15.16 -26.83 22.22
N ARG A 104 14.49 -27.97 22.02
CA ARG A 104 14.91 -29.25 22.67
C ARG A 104 16.38 -29.58 22.41
N ARG A 105 16.85 -29.42 21.16
CA ARG A 105 18.28 -29.63 20.82
C ARG A 105 19.21 -28.60 21.43
N PHE A 106 18.76 -27.36 21.59
CA PHE A 106 19.54 -26.34 22.28
C PHE A 106 19.66 -26.66 23.76
N ASP A 107 18.55 -27.03 24.41
CA ASP A 107 18.49 -27.40 25.82
C ASP A 107 19.36 -28.65 26.12
N GLU A 108 19.35 -29.66 25.24
CA GLU A 108 20.24 -30.82 25.33
C GLU A 108 21.73 -30.41 25.34
N VAL A 109 22.12 -29.48 24.45
CA VAL A 109 23.49 -28.98 24.37
C VAL A 109 23.84 -28.12 25.58
N GLU A 110 22.92 -27.28 26.07
CA GLU A 110 23.12 -26.51 27.29
C GLU A 110 23.31 -27.42 28.52
N GLN A 111 22.50 -28.47 28.64
CA GLN A 111 22.61 -29.43 29.74
C GLN A 111 23.94 -30.19 29.72
N GLU A 112 24.36 -30.67 28.54
CA GLU A 112 25.65 -31.35 28.39
C GLU A 112 26.84 -30.44 28.74
N LEU A 113 26.76 -29.16 28.38
CA LEU A 113 27.84 -28.20 28.63
C LEU A 113 27.78 -27.56 30.03
N ALA A 114 26.67 -27.71 30.76
CA ALA A 114 26.50 -27.16 32.11
C ALA A 114 27.48 -27.74 33.12
N GLU A 115 28.00 -28.95 32.88
CA GLU A 115 29.00 -29.60 33.72
C GLU A 115 30.40 -28.97 33.59
N PHE A 116 30.63 -28.13 32.58
CA PHE A 116 31.93 -27.53 32.27
C PHE A 116 31.91 -26.01 32.46
N PRO A 117 32.87 -25.42 33.20
CA PRO A 117 33.00 -23.96 33.27
C PRO A 117 33.20 -23.36 31.88
N PHE A 118 32.48 -22.29 31.57
CA PHE A 118 32.52 -21.65 30.23
C PHE A 118 33.94 -21.32 29.75
N ALA A 119 34.81 -20.85 30.64
CA ALA A 119 36.20 -20.51 30.32
C ALA A 119 37.07 -21.73 29.95
N GLY A 120 36.62 -22.94 30.27
CA GLY A 120 37.31 -24.20 30.00
C GLY A 120 36.75 -24.97 28.79
N TRP A 121 35.82 -24.39 28.03
CA TRP A 121 35.22 -25.06 26.89
C TRP A 121 36.24 -25.32 25.77
N THR A 122 36.18 -26.50 25.17
CA THR A 122 37.00 -26.83 24.00
C THR A 122 36.46 -26.14 22.74
N PRO A 123 37.28 -25.97 21.69
CA PRO A 123 36.81 -25.45 20.40
C PRO A 123 35.63 -26.24 19.82
N GLU A 124 35.57 -27.55 20.04
CA GLU A 124 34.48 -28.42 19.59
C GLU A 124 33.18 -28.14 20.36
N GLN A 125 33.26 -27.91 21.67
CA GLN A 125 32.11 -27.55 22.50
C GLN A 125 31.55 -26.18 22.09
N HIS A 126 32.41 -25.18 21.85
CA HIS A 126 31.98 -23.90 21.31
C HIS A 126 31.28 -24.03 19.95
N LYS A 127 31.81 -24.85 19.02
CA LYS A 127 31.18 -25.10 17.72
C LYS A 127 29.81 -25.75 17.86
N LYS A 128 29.66 -26.72 18.77
CA LYS A 128 28.40 -27.42 19.03
C LYS A 128 27.33 -26.47 19.59
N PHE A 129 27.69 -25.64 20.56
CA PHE A 129 26.81 -24.62 21.12
C PHE A 129 26.38 -23.60 20.06
N GLN A 130 27.33 -23.04 19.30
CA GLN A 130 27.03 -22.09 18.22
C GLN A 130 26.12 -22.70 17.14
N LEU A 131 26.31 -23.98 16.82
CA LEU A 131 25.47 -24.70 15.86
C LEU A 131 24.02 -24.78 16.36
N ALA A 132 23.80 -25.19 17.61
CA ALA A 132 22.48 -25.28 18.21
C ALA A 132 21.82 -23.89 18.31
N LEU A 133 22.56 -22.87 18.75
CA LEU A 133 22.08 -21.49 18.83
C LEU A 133 21.64 -20.95 17.46
N ARG A 134 22.39 -21.26 16.39
CA ARG A 134 22.03 -20.87 15.02
C ARG A 134 20.71 -21.50 14.59
N TYR A 135 20.48 -22.77 14.90
CA TYR A 135 19.22 -23.44 14.57
C TYR A 135 18.04 -22.84 15.35
N LYS A 136 18.19 -22.61 16.65
CA LYS A 136 17.20 -21.90 17.48
C LYS A 136 16.85 -20.54 16.88
N THR A 137 17.87 -19.71 16.64
CA THR A 137 17.69 -18.36 16.08
C THR A 137 17.03 -18.38 14.70
N ALA A 138 17.39 -19.34 13.84
CA ALA A 138 16.79 -19.48 12.52
C ALA A 138 15.30 -19.86 12.60
N ALA A 139 14.95 -20.81 13.48
CA ALA A 139 13.57 -21.23 13.70
C ALA A 139 12.72 -20.13 14.34
N GLU A 140 13.25 -19.40 15.33
CA GLU A 140 12.58 -18.23 15.94
C GLU A 140 12.22 -17.20 14.88
N ARG A 141 13.17 -16.84 14.00
CA ARG A 141 12.92 -15.90 12.90
C ARG A 141 11.88 -16.43 11.91
N ALA A 142 11.84 -17.75 11.67
CA ALA A 142 10.84 -18.35 10.78
C ALA A 142 9.44 -18.27 11.38
N VAL A 143 9.28 -18.60 12.67
CA VAL A 143 8.03 -18.45 13.41
C VAL A 143 7.57 -16.99 13.44
N SER A 144 8.45 -16.03 13.74
CA SER A 144 8.08 -14.61 13.78
C SER A 144 7.56 -14.12 12.43
N ARG A 145 8.16 -14.56 11.31
CA ARG A 145 7.66 -14.23 9.97
C ARG A 145 6.29 -14.85 9.71
N ALA A 146 6.13 -16.15 9.96
CA ALA A 146 4.86 -16.83 9.72
C ALA A 146 3.73 -16.26 10.60
N LEU A 147 4.03 -15.91 11.86
CA LEU A 147 3.07 -15.29 12.77
C LEU A 147 2.66 -13.89 12.28
N HIS A 148 3.62 -13.08 11.84
CA HIS A 148 3.35 -11.78 11.24
C HIS A 148 2.45 -11.90 9.99
N ASP A 149 2.66 -12.89 9.14
CA ASP A 149 1.82 -13.13 7.96
C ASP A 149 0.36 -13.46 8.37
N VAL A 150 0.17 -14.31 9.38
CA VAL A 150 -1.16 -14.63 9.93
C VAL A 150 -1.82 -13.41 10.57
N GLU A 151 -1.09 -12.61 11.34
CA GLU A 151 -1.60 -11.38 11.96
C GLU A 151 -2.00 -10.33 10.91
N ALA A 152 -1.18 -10.17 9.86
CA ALA A 152 -1.48 -9.30 8.74
C ALA A 152 -2.77 -9.72 8.03
N TRP A 153 -2.96 -11.02 7.77
CA TRP A 153 -4.21 -11.55 7.24
C TRP A 153 -5.41 -11.21 8.13
N LYS A 154 -5.34 -11.48 9.44
CA LYS A 154 -6.42 -11.16 10.40
C LYS A 154 -6.78 -9.66 10.38
N LYS A 155 -5.76 -8.79 10.32
CA LYS A 155 -5.95 -7.34 10.26
C LYS A 155 -6.65 -6.90 8.97
N ASN A 156 -6.22 -7.42 7.82
CA ASN A 156 -6.83 -7.11 6.52
C ASN A 156 -8.30 -7.51 6.49
N ARG A 157 -8.63 -8.71 6.97
CA ARG A 157 -10.01 -9.21 7.07
C ARG A 157 -10.90 -8.30 7.92
N LYS A 158 -10.41 -7.84 9.07
CA LYS A 158 -11.13 -6.89 9.93
C LYS A 158 -11.38 -5.55 9.23
N GLN A 159 -10.43 -5.12 8.39
CA GLN A 159 -10.56 -3.88 7.62
C GLN A 159 -11.58 -4.02 6.48
N GLU A 160 -11.57 -5.14 5.75
CA GLU A 160 -12.58 -5.45 4.72
C GLU A 160 -13.99 -5.47 5.31
N GLN A 161 -14.19 -6.09 6.48
CA GLN A 161 -15.49 -6.07 7.17
C GLN A 161 -15.96 -4.67 7.53
N LYS A 162 -15.05 -3.80 8.00
CA LYS A 162 -15.38 -2.40 8.27
C LYS A 162 -15.76 -1.65 7.00
N GLN A 163 -15.06 -1.90 5.89
CA GLN A 163 -15.36 -1.29 4.61
C GLN A 163 -16.73 -1.72 4.09
N LEU A 164 -17.05 -3.02 4.18
CA LEU A 164 -18.38 -3.53 3.83
C LEU A 164 -19.48 -2.91 4.68
N HIS A 165 -19.28 -2.83 6.00
CA HIS A 165 -20.25 -2.20 6.89
C HIS A 165 -20.46 -0.71 6.61
N ASN A 166 -19.39 0.02 6.28
CA ASN A 166 -19.49 1.43 5.90
C ASN A 166 -20.19 1.58 4.54
N ALA A 167 -19.87 0.74 3.55
CA ALA A 167 -20.54 0.74 2.27
C ALA A 167 -22.03 0.41 2.40
N GLU A 168 -22.39 -0.53 3.29
CA GLU A 168 -23.77 -0.84 3.63
C GLU A 168 -24.48 0.38 4.24
N LYS A 169 -23.83 1.08 5.19
CA LYS A 169 -24.35 2.34 5.75
C LYS A 169 -24.54 3.42 4.69
N ASP A 170 -23.59 3.59 3.78
CA ASP A 170 -23.67 4.57 2.70
C ASP A 170 -24.80 4.24 1.73
N LEU A 171 -24.98 2.95 1.39
CA LEU A 171 -26.11 2.47 0.60
C LEU A 171 -27.45 2.75 1.31
N TYR A 172 -27.58 2.45 2.60
CA TYR A 172 -28.77 2.77 3.37
C TYR A 172 -29.04 4.28 3.44
N ALA A 173 -28.00 5.10 3.64
CA ALA A 173 -28.13 6.56 3.69
C ALA A 173 -28.55 7.13 2.32
N ALA A 174 -27.98 6.62 1.22
CA ALA A 174 -28.36 6.97 -0.13
C ALA A 174 -29.81 6.55 -0.43
N TRP A 175 -30.17 5.32 -0.06
CA TRP A 175 -31.53 4.81 -0.19
C TRP A 175 -32.54 5.66 0.58
N PHE A 176 -32.25 6.04 1.83
CA PHE A 176 -33.10 6.94 2.63
C PHE A 176 -33.24 8.35 2.02
N LYS A 177 -32.17 8.90 1.44
CA LYS A 177 -32.22 10.19 0.74
C LYS A 177 -33.11 10.12 -0.50
N VAL A 178 -32.96 9.06 -1.30
CA VAL A 178 -33.76 8.85 -2.51
C VAL A 178 -35.23 8.59 -2.14
N SER A 179 -35.51 7.68 -1.21
CA SER A 179 -36.87 7.29 -0.82
C SER A 179 -37.60 8.35 0.01
N GLY A 180 -36.90 9.11 0.85
CA GLY A 180 -37.46 10.23 1.61
C GLY A 180 -37.87 11.41 0.72
N VAL A 181 -37.13 11.66 -0.37
CA VAL A 181 -37.52 12.63 -1.41
C VAL A 181 -38.65 12.06 -2.28
N HIS A 182 -38.63 10.77 -2.61
CA HIS A 182 -39.68 10.12 -3.42
C HIS A 182 -41.05 10.11 -2.71
N CYS A 183 -41.11 9.71 -1.44
CA CYS A 183 -42.35 9.60 -0.67
C CYS A 183 -42.99 10.97 -0.38
N LYS A 184 -42.19 11.99 -0.05
CA LYS A 184 -42.71 13.36 0.14
C LYS A 184 -43.21 13.96 -1.17
N ASN A 185 -42.51 13.72 -2.27
CA ASN A 185 -42.93 14.21 -3.58
C ASN A 185 -44.17 13.47 -4.09
N GLU A 186 -44.28 12.15 -3.96
CA GLU A 186 -45.50 11.40 -4.35
C GLU A 186 -46.74 11.83 -3.56
N ILE A 187 -46.63 12.02 -2.24
CA ILE A 187 -47.75 12.46 -1.40
C ILE A 187 -48.15 13.91 -1.70
N ALA A 188 -47.18 14.80 -1.94
CA ALA A 188 -47.45 16.19 -2.34
C ALA A 188 -48.06 16.26 -3.75
N MET A 189 -47.60 15.42 -4.68
CA MET A 189 -48.05 15.35 -6.06
C MET A 189 -49.48 14.80 -6.16
N THR A 190 -49.80 13.72 -5.47
CA THR A 190 -51.17 13.15 -5.41
C THR A 190 -52.18 14.15 -4.85
N LYS A 191 -51.81 14.89 -3.78
CA LYS A 191 -52.64 15.97 -3.24
C LYS A 191 -52.81 17.15 -4.21
N LEU A 192 -51.78 17.51 -4.97
CA LEU A 192 -51.85 18.55 -6.01
C LEU A 192 -52.72 18.11 -7.19
N MET A 193 -52.63 16.85 -7.61
CA MET A 193 -53.46 16.27 -8.68
C MET A 193 -54.94 16.17 -8.30
N GLU A 194 -55.26 15.70 -7.09
CA GLU A 194 -56.64 15.74 -6.57
C GLU A 194 -57.21 17.18 -6.55
N LYS A 195 -56.37 18.16 -6.18
CA LYS A 195 -56.75 19.57 -6.11
C LYS A 195 -56.93 20.19 -7.51
N ALA A 196 -56.15 19.76 -8.50
CA ALA A 196 -56.28 20.18 -9.90
C ALA A 196 -57.53 19.57 -10.56
N GLN A 197 -57.82 18.28 -10.32
CA GLN A 197 -59.06 17.63 -10.75
C GLN A 197 -60.31 18.28 -10.14
N LYS A 198 -60.32 18.56 -8.83
CA LYS A 198 -61.44 19.27 -8.17
C LYS A 198 -61.68 20.68 -8.71
N ARG A 199 -60.68 21.29 -9.34
CA ARG A 199 -60.74 22.64 -9.93
C ARG A 199 -60.90 22.61 -11.46
N ASN A 200 -61.06 21.43 -12.06
CA ASN A 200 -61.24 21.21 -13.49
C ASN A 200 -60.12 21.85 -14.36
N LEU A 201 -58.88 21.84 -13.85
CA LEU A 201 -57.70 22.31 -14.58
C LEU A 201 -57.17 21.19 -15.49
N ASP A 202 -56.84 21.53 -16.75
CA ASP A 202 -56.18 20.60 -17.67
C ASP A 202 -54.75 20.32 -17.21
N ILE A 203 -54.49 19.06 -16.90
CA ILE A 203 -53.21 18.57 -16.36
C ILE A 203 -52.50 17.62 -17.33
N SER A 204 -53.00 17.46 -18.56
CA SER A 204 -52.49 16.51 -19.55
C SER A 204 -51.01 16.73 -19.90
N GLY A 205 -50.59 17.98 -20.11
CA GLY A 205 -49.19 18.35 -20.39
C GLY A 205 -48.23 18.04 -19.23
N PRO A 206 -48.48 18.56 -18.02
CA PRO A 206 -47.66 18.24 -16.85
C PRO A 206 -47.60 16.74 -16.52
N LEU A 207 -48.69 15.99 -16.76
CA LEU A 207 -48.72 14.54 -16.58
C LEU A 207 -47.77 13.83 -17.58
N ALA A 208 -47.75 14.29 -18.84
CA ALA A 208 -46.89 13.73 -19.87
C ALA A 208 -45.40 14.01 -19.60
N GLU A 209 -45.05 15.22 -19.15
CA GLU A 209 -43.68 15.55 -18.73
C GLU A 209 -43.23 14.70 -17.54
N MET A 210 -44.13 14.44 -16.58
CA MET A 210 -43.83 13.61 -15.41
C MET A 210 -43.61 12.14 -15.78
N VAL A 211 -44.45 11.56 -16.64
CA VAL A 211 -44.27 10.18 -17.15
C VAL A 211 -42.93 10.04 -17.87
N ASN A 212 -42.56 11.05 -18.68
CA ASN A 212 -41.29 11.08 -19.38
C ASN A 212 -40.10 11.14 -18.39
N SER A 213 -40.20 11.95 -17.34
CA SER A 213 -39.17 12.04 -16.28
C SER A 213 -38.97 10.72 -15.52
N GLN A 214 -40.04 9.97 -15.24
CA GLN A 214 -39.94 8.67 -14.59
C GLN A 214 -39.34 7.60 -15.51
N GLN A 215 -39.67 7.63 -16.81
CA GLN A 215 -39.04 6.75 -17.80
C GLN A 215 -37.54 7.01 -17.94
N GLN A 216 -37.11 8.27 -17.92
CA GLN A 216 -35.68 8.64 -17.93
C GLN A 216 -34.95 8.12 -16.68
N LEU A 217 -35.55 8.25 -15.50
CA LEU A 217 -34.97 7.74 -14.26
C LEU A 217 -34.81 6.20 -14.29
N ARG A 218 -35.85 5.50 -14.76
CA ARG A 218 -35.85 4.03 -14.93
C ARG A 218 -34.72 3.58 -15.88
N ALA A 219 -34.61 4.22 -17.04
CA ALA A 219 -33.56 3.92 -18.02
C ALA A 219 -32.15 4.15 -17.46
N THR A 220 -31.98 5.17 -16.60
CA THR A 220 -30.70 5.45 -15.95
C THR A 220 -30.35 4.36 -14.93
N ILE A 221 -31.33 3.89 -14.14
CA ILE A 221 -31.15 2.78 -13.19
C ILE A 221 -30.79 1.49 -13.93
N ASP A 222 -31.49 1.15 -15.01
CA ASP A 222 -31.23 -0.05 -15.81
C ASP A 222 -29.84 0.01 -16.47
N HIS A 223 -29.40 1.20 -16.90
CA HIS A 223 -28.06 1.41 -17.44
C HIS A 223 -26.97 1.15 -16.40
N ILE A 224 -27.13 1.69 -15.18
CA ILE A 224 -26.17 1.48 -14.08
C ILE A 224 -26.15 0.01 -13.66
N ALA A 225 -27.32 -0.65 -13.57
CA ALA A 225 -27.41 -2.07 -13.26
C ALA A 225 -26.65 -2.93 -14.29
N LYS A 226 -26.80 -2.61 -15.59
CA LYS A 226 -26.06 -3.28 -16.67
C LYS A 226 -24.55 -3.06 -16.57
N GLN A 227 -24.10 -1.85 -16.22
CA GLN A 227 -22.66 -1.58 -16.01
C GLN A 227 -22.08 -2.40 -14.85
N ILE A 228 -22.82 -2.54 -13.75
CA ILE A 228 -22.42 -3.38 -12.61
C ILE A 228 -22.33 -4.86 -13.03
N GLU A 229 -23.27 -5.34 -13.83
CA GLU A 229 -23.29 -6.72 -14.35
C GLU A 229 -22.13 -6.99 -15.33
N GLU A 230 -21.78 -6.02 -16.18
CA GLU A 230 -20.60 -6.07 -17.07
C GLU A 230 -19.28 -6.06 -16.28
N MET A 231 -19.21 -5.32 -15.16
CA MET A 231 -18.05 -5.33 -14.27
C MET A 231 -17.87 -6.66 -13.54
N ASN A 232 -18.98 -7.33 -13.20
CA ASN A 232 -18.97 -8.62 -12.50
C ASN A 232 -18.90 -9.83 -13.45
N SER A 233 -18.99 -9.61 -14.76
CA SER A 233 -18.92 -10.68 -15.76
C SER A 233 -17.50 -11.27 -15.88
N PRO A 234 -17.36 -12.57 -16.18
CA PRO A 234 -16.06 -13.20 -16.36
C PRO A 234 -15.24 -12.45 -17.43
N PRO A 235 -13.93 -12.24 -17.20
CA PRO A 235 -13.09 -11.56 -18.18
C PRO A 235 -13.17 -12.28 -19.52
N SER A 236 -13.26 -11.51 -20.61
CA SER A 236 -13.33 -12.07 -21.96
C SER A 236 -12.17 -13.03 -22.24
N ARG A 237 -12.37 -13.99 -23.15
CA ARG A 237 -11.33 -14.94 -23.58
C ARG A 237 -10.02 -14.25 -23.96
N ALA A 238 -10.09 -13.08 -24.61
CA ALA A 238 -8.92 -12.26 -24.91
C ALA A 238 -8.26 -11.71 -23.64
N LYS A 239 -9.03 -11.17 -22.68
CA LYS A 239 -8.50 -10.76 -21.38
C LYS A 239 -7.85 -11.93 -20.64
N ILE A 240 -8.41 -13.14 -20.72
CA ILE A 240 -7.84 -14.37 -20.11
C ILE A 240 -6.54 -14.79 -20.80
N LEU A 241 -6.48 -14.77 -22.13
CA LEU A 241 -5.28 -15.15 -22.89
C LEU A 241 -4.14 -14.13 -22.78
N PHE A 242 -4.46 -12.84 -22.59
CA PHE A 242 -3.50 -11.74 -22.56
C PHE A 242 -3.41 -11.03 -21.20
N GLN A 243 -3.74 -11.72 -20.09
CA GLN A 243 -3.68 -11.14 -18.73
C GLN A 243 -2.33 -10.51 -18.39
N GLY A 244 -1.25 -11.09 -18.93
CA GLY A 244 0.12 -10.62 -18.69
C GLY A 244 0.43 -9.21 -19.23
N GLN A 245 -0.33 -8.67 -20.19
CA GLN A 245 -0.10 -7.32 -20.74
C GLN A 245 -0.49 -6.21 -19.77
N TYR A 246 -1.50 -6.44 -18.93
CA TYR A 246 -2.00 -5.47 -17.95
C TYR A 246 -1.34 -5.65 -16.56
N HIS A 247 -0.39 -6.57 -16.45
CA HIS A 247 0.35 -6.78 -15.21
C HIS A 247 1.12 -5.49 -14.84
N PRO A 248 1.08 -5.00 -13.59
CA PRO A 248 1.70 -3.72 -13.20
C PRO A 248 3.20 -3.61 -13.55
N LYS A 249 3.92 -4.74 -13.55
CA LYS A 249 5.34 -4.80 -13.97
C LYS A 249 5.58 -4.64 -15.48
N LYS A 250 4.55 -4.78 -16.33
CA LYS A 250 4.63 -4.63 -17.79
C LYS A 250 4.00 -3.33 -18.31
N LEU A 251 3.26 -2.60 -17.46
CA LEU A 251 2.77 -1.26 -17.80
C LEU A 251 3.96 -0.30 -17.87
N ARG A 252 4.06 0.46 -18.97
CA ARG A 252 5.03 1.55 -19.09
C ARG A 252 4.81 2.51 -17.93
N LYS A 253 5.84 2.74 -17.13
CA LYS A 253 5.83 3.80 -16.12
C LYS A 253 5.90 5.13 -16.88
N ILE A 254 4.91 5.97 -16.70
CA ILE A 254 4.92 7.34 -17.20
C ILE A 254 5.77 8.14 -16.21
N PRO A 255 6.90 8.73 -16.61
CA PRO A 255 7.70 9.59 -15.75
C PRO A 255 6.95 10.91 -15.53
N ILE A 256 6.80 11.31 -14.28
CA ILE A 256 5.99 12.46 -13.85
C ILE A 256 6.84 13.34 -12.94
N LEU A 257 6.77 14.65 -13.15
CA LEU A 257 7.26 15.64 -12.19
C LEU A 257 6.13 15.96 -11.20
N ASP A 258 6.39 15.78 -9.91
CA ASP A 258 5.45 16.10 -8.84
C ASP A 258 5.92 17.39 -8.15
N GLN A 259 5.04 18.39 -8.09
CA GLN A 259 5.30 19.65 -7.39
C GLN A 259 4.22 19.86 -6.33
N PHE A 260 4.64 20.05 -5.07
CA PHE A 260 3.75 20.44 -4.00
C PHE A 260 3.62 21.96 -3.96
N VAL A 261 2.39 22.44 -3.78
CA VAL A 261 2.08 23.86 -3.72
C VAL A 261 1.31 24.11 -2.43
N GLU A 262 1.86 24.94 -1.57
CA GLU A 262 1.19 25.38 -0.36
C GLU A 262 0.62 26.78 -0.55
N ILE A 263 -0.67 26.93 -0.28
CA ILE A 263 -1.40 28.19 -0.40
C ILE A 263 -1.95 28.57 0.97
N THR A 264 -1.51 29.73 1.48
CA THR A 264 -1.96 30.31 2.76
C THR A 264 -2.54 31.69 2.52
N ILE A 265 -3.41 32.13 3.44
CA ILE A 265 -3.94 33.49 3.49
C ILE A 265 -3.39 34.15 4.75
N GLU A 266 -2.54 35.14 4.59
CA GLU A 266 -1.90 35.87 5.69
C GLU A 266 -2.25 37.36 5.59
N ASN A 267 -2.89 37.90 6.63
CA ASN A 267 -3.34 39.31 6.65
C ASN A 267 -4.21 39.72 5.44
N GLY A 268 -4.96 38.77 4.86
CA GLY A 268 -5.79 38.98 3.67
C GLY A 268 -5.02 38.95 2.35
N GLN A 269 -3.72 38.64 2.37
CA GLN A 269 -2.91 38.42 1.17
C GLN A 269 -2.71 36.92 0.93
N THR A 270 -2.80 36.51 -0.33
CA THR A 270 -2.54 35.14 -0.76
C THR A 270 -1.04 34.91 -0.85
N LEU A 271 -0.52 33.88 -0.18
CA LEU A 271 0.85 33.41 -0.31
C LEU A 271 0.85 32.05 -1.02
N THR A 272 1.74 31.88 -1.99
CA THR A 272 1.86 30.64 -2.77
C THR A 272 3.31 30.17 -2.77
N ASN A 273 3.58 29.05 -2.12
CA ASN A 273 4.91 28.47 -1.99
C ASN A 273 5.02 27.17 -2.79
N LEU A 274 6.07 27.05 -3.59
CA LEU A 274 6.32 25.91 -4.49
C LEU A 274 7.44 25.02 -3.94
N PHE A 275 7.19 23.72 -3.87
CA PHE A 275 8.13 22.72 -3.39
C PHE A 275 8.17 21.51 -4.34
N PRO A 276 9.21 21.35 -5.14
CA PRO A 276 10.33 22.27 -5.36
C PRO A 276 9.90 23.54 -6.14
N SER A 277 10.78 24.55 -6.22
CA SER A 277 10.54 25.73 -7.08
C SER A 277 10.43 25.33 -8.56
N ASN A 278 9.90 26.21 -9.41
CA ASN A 278 9.80 25.91 -10.85
C ASN A 278 11.18 25.60 -11.45
N ASP A 279 12.23 26.37 -11.12
CA ASP A 279 13.59 26.15 -11.62
C ASP A 279 14.17 24.81 -11.14
N GLN A 280 13.97 24.47 -9.87
CA GLN A 280 14.38 23.17 -9.32
C GLN A 280 13.62 22.02 -9.99
N LEU A 281 12.34 22.19 -10.29
CA LEU A 281 11.54 21.18 -11.00
C LEU A 281 12.00 21.01 -12.46
N ILE A 282 12.49 22.09 -13.10
CA ILE A 282 13.13 22.02 -14.44
C ILE A 282 14.42 21.21 -14.35
N GLU A 283 15.29 21.48 -13.36
CA GLU A 283 16.53 20.72 -13.15
C GLU A 283 16.26 19.23 -12.91
N GLU A 284 15.25 18.91 -12.09
CA GLU A 284 14.79 17.54 -11.89
C GLU A 284 14.34 16.91 -13.22
N GLY A 285 13.54 17.62 -14.01
CA GLY A 285 13.08 17.15 -15.31
C GLY A 285 14.19 16.91 -16.33
N GLN A 286 15.22 17.75 -16.34
CA GLN A 286 16.40 17.60 -17.20
C GLN A 286 17.25 16.38 -16.81
N ALA A 287 17.27 16.01 -15.52
CA ALA A 287 18.00 14.86 -15.02
C ALA A 287 17.26 13.51 -15.21
N MET A 288 15.99 13.52 -15.62
CA MET A 288 15.18 12.31 -15.81
C MET A 288 15.49 11.58 -17.13
N ASP A 289 15.69 10.27 -17.05
CA ASP A 289 15.76 9.36 -18.20
C ASP A 289 14.79 8.17 -17.99
N PRO A 290 13.71 8.04 -18.79
CA PRO A 290 13.30 8.90 -19.91
C PRO A 290 12.74 10.26 -19.46
N PRO A 291 12.66 11.27 -20.35
CA PRO A 291 12.16 12.59 -20.02
C PRO A 291 10.71 12.55 -19.48
N PRO A 292 10.32 13.53 -18.64
CA PRO A 292 8.99 13.56 -18.06
C PRO A 292 7.92 13.80 -19.12
N GLU A 293 6.79 13.10 -19.00
CA GLU A 293 5.67 13.25 -19.92
C GLU A 293 4.59 14.21 -19.40
N MET A 294 4.64 14.55 -18.10
CA MET A 294 3.67 15.45 -17.48
C MET A 294 4.14 15.99 -16.14
N VAL A 295 3.48 17.08 -15.71
CA VAL A 295 3.61 17.66 -14.38
C VAL A 295 2.32 17.47 -13.59
N CYS A 296 2.45 17.14 -12.30
CA CYS A 296 1.38 17.04 -11.33
C CYS A 296 1.61 18.03 -10.19
N ARG A 297 0.83 19.12 -10.14
CA ARG A 297 0.81 20.05 -9.00
C ARG A 297 -0.20 19.58 -7.96
N ARG A 298 0.23 19.44 -6.71
CA ARG A 298 -0.59 19.11 -5.54
C ARG A 298 -0.82 20.37 -4.74
N LEU A 299 -2.02 20.93 -4.86
CA LEU A 299 -2.39 22.17 -4.19
C LEU A 299 -2.87 21.87 -2.78
N ASN A 300 -2.33 22.56 -1.78
CA ASN A 300 -2.73 22.46 -0.39
C ASN A 300 -3.16 23.84 0.11
N PHE A 301 -4.47 24.01 0.32
CA PHE A 301 -5.08 25.24 0.83
C PHE A 301 -5.22 25.12 2.35
N VAL A 302 -4.37 25.82 3.11
CA VAL A 302 -4.24 25.62 4.56
C VAL A 302 -5.41 26.26 5.34
N ASN A 303 -5.80 27.48 5.00
CA ASN A 303 -6.75 28.30 5.77
C ASN A 303 -7.85 28.89 4.86
N GLY A 304 -8.44 28.06 4.00
CA GLY A 304 -9.40 28.52 2.98
C GLY A 304 -8.75 28.66 1.60
N ILE A 305 -9.61 28.69 0.58
CA ILE A 305 -9.20 28.87 -0.82
C ILE A 305 -9.36 30.34 -1.16
N PRO A 306 -8.30 31.05 -1.56
CA PRO A 306 -8.42 32.46 -1.90
C PRO A 306 -9.07 32.68 -3.28
N PRO A 307 -9.62 33.88 -3.57
CA PRO A 307 -10.38 34.15 -4.80
C PRO A 307 -9.64 33.83 -6.09
N GLU A 308 -8.32 34.04 -6.12
CA GLU A 308 -7.45 33.74 -7.26
C GLU A 308 -7.41 32.24 -7.60
N TYR A 309 -7.85 31.39 -6.67
CA TYR A 309 -7.89 29.93 -6.78
C TYR A 309 -9.31 29.35 -6.83
N TYR A 310 -10.36 30.16 -6.96
CA TYR A 310 -11.74 29.64 -7.07
C TYR A 310 -11.96 28.76 -8.30
N TRP A 311 -11.10 28.84 -9.31
CA TRP A 311 -11.08 27.90 -10.43
C TRP A 311 -10.77 26.45 -9.99
N ALA A 312 -10.17 26.23 -8.80
CA ALA A 312 -9.84 24.91 -8.28
C ALA A 312 -11.06 24.17 -7.68
N THR A 313 -12.15 24.86 -7.36
CA THR A 313 -13.38 24.23 -6.83
C THR A 313 -14.65 25.03 -7.10
N GLN A 314 -15.74 24.34 -7.43
CA GLN A 314 -17.09 24.92 -7.48
C GLN A 314 -17.83 24.84 -6.14
N ASP A 315 -17.27 24.11 -5.16
CA ASP A 315 -17.87 23.91 -3.84
C ASP A 315 -17.56 25.09 -2.90
N GLU A 316 -18.61 25.79 -2.47
CA GLU A 316 -18.54 26.97 -1.61
C GLU A 316 -18.08 26.64 -0.18
N GLU A 317 -18.41 25.45 0.34
CA GLU A 317 -18.00 25.04 1.68
C GLU A 317 -16.49 24.80 1.73
N ARG A 318 -15.93 24.25 0.65
CA ARG A 318 -14.47 24.08 0.47
C ARG A 318 -13.73 25.41 0.34
N ARG A 319 -14.36 26.46 -0.19
CA ARG A 319 -13.73 27.79 -0.26
C ARG A 319 -13.42 28.33 1.14
N GLN A 320 -14.31 28.07 2.10
CA GLN A 320 -14.14 28.52 3.48
C GLN A 320 -13.11 27.70 4.26
N HIS A 321 -13.11 26.37 4.10
CA HIS A 321 -12.31 25.47 4.94
C HIS A 321 -10.97 25.03 4.32
N GLY A 322 -10.74 25.31 3.03
CA GLY A 322 -9.52 24.89 2.34
C GLY A 322 -9.56 23.42 1.90
N GLY A 323 -8.40 22.78 1.87
CA GLY A 323 -8.25 21.38 1.48
C GLY A 323 -7.29 21.16 0.30
N GLY A 324 -7.42 20.01 -0.36
CA GLY A 324 -6.50 19.58 -1.42
C GLY A 324 -7.05 19.74 -2.83
N GLY A 325 -6.20 20.17 -3.76
CA GLY A 325 -6.44 20.22 -5.20
C GLY A 325 -5.36 19.47 -5.99
N ILE A 326 -5.68 19.07 -7.22
CA ILE A 326 -4.68 18.47 -8.13
C ILE A 326 -4.79 19.11 -9.50
N GLN A 327 -3.66 19.51 -10.05
CA GLN A 327 -3.50 19.97 -11.42
C GLN A 327 -2.60 18.97 -12.18
N ARG A 328 -3.08 18.39 -13.28
CA ARG A 328 -2.33 17.47 -14.14
C ARG A 328 -2.29 18.02 -15.55
N MET A 329 -1.10 18.26 -16.07
CA MET A 329 -0.91 18.94 -17.35
C MET A 329 0.29 18.39 -18.11
N SER A 330 0.39 18.68 -19.41
CA SER A 330 1.57 18.33 -20.21
C SER A 330 2.77 19.20 -19.81
N ILE A 331 3.98 18.81 -20.21
CA ILE A 331 5.17 19.66 -20.00
C ILE A 331 4.98 21.01 -20.70
N ASP A 332 4.52 21.03 -21.95
CA ASP A 332 4.31 22.27 -22.71
C ASP A 332 3.30 23.19 -22.02
N THR A 333 2.17 22.64 -21.56
CA THR A 333 1.17 23.40 -20.82
C THR A 333 1.71 23.96 -19.51
N TRP A 334 2.60 23.22 -18.85
CA TRP A 334 3.25 23.68 -17.62
C TRP A 334 4.25 24.80 -17.90
N LEU A 335 5.06 24.67 -18.94
CA LEU A 335 5.99 25.71 -19.38
C LEU A 335 5.25 27.01 -19.74
N ASP A 336 4.16 26.91 -20.51
CA ASP A 336 3.29 28.05 -20.83
C ASP A 336 2.69 28.72 -19.58
N LEU A 337 2.44 27.95 -18.51
CA LEU A 337 1.88 28.48 -17.27
C LEU A 337 2.95 29.19 -16.45
N ILE A 338 4.14 28.61 -16.30
CA ILE A 338 5.22 29.26 -15.55
C ILE A 338 5.72 30.53 -16.24
N ASP A 339 5.70 30.58 -17.57
CA ASP A 339 6.04 31.79 -18.33
C ASP A 339 5.03 32.93 -18.05
N ARG A 340 3.75 32.60 -17.93
CA ARG A 340 2.70 33.57 -17.52
C ARG A 340 2.85 34.00 -16.06
N GLU A 341 3.17 33.05 -15.17
CA GLU A 341 3.42 33.29 -13.74
C GLU A 341 4.66 34.20 -13.56
N GLN A 342 5.69 34.08 -14.41
CA GLN A 342 6.88 34.94 -14.37
C GLN A 342 6.65 36.34 -14.95
N ALA A 343 5.79 36.46 -15.97
CA ALA A 343 5.50 37.75 -16.61
C ALA A 343 4.86 38.77 -15.65
N ASP A 344 4.15 38.30 -14.63
CA ASP A 344 3.61 39.12 -13.55
C ASP A 344 3.74 38.38 -12.22
N PRO A 345 4.72 38.73 -11.37
CA PRO A 345 4.94 38.09 -10.07
C PRO A 345 3.77 38.23 -9.08
N SER A 346 2.79 39.10 -9.36
CA SER A 346 1.55 39.20 -8.59
C SER A 346 0.51 38.15 -8.98
N VAL A 347 0.74 37.41 -10.07
CA VAL A 347 -0.13 36.35 -10.57
C VAL A 347 0.22 35.03 -9.88
N HIS A 348 -0.72 34.57 -9.07
CA HIS A 348 -0.70 33.23 -8.48
C HIS A 348 -0.87 32.13 -9.55
N ILE A 349 -0.70 30.86 -9.16
CA ILE A 349 -0.87 29.74 -10.09
C ILE A 349 -2.26 29.78 -10.74
N GLY A 350 -2.27 29.71 -12.06
CA GLY A 350 -3.49 29.73 -12.88
C GLY A 350 -4.01 28.34 -13.29
N PRO A 351 -5.24 28.26 -13.83
CA PRO A 351 -5.84 27.02 -14.33
C PRO A 351 -5.13 26.50 -15.59
N CYS A 352 -5.10 25.17 -15.77
CA CYS A 352 -4.46 24.52 -16.92
C CYS A 352 -5.41 24.18 -18.08
N GLY A 353 -6.64 24.72 -18.09
CA GLY A 353 -7.65 24.41 -19.11
C GLY A 353 -8.32 23.03 -19.00
N GLY A 354 -7.91 22.21 -18.03
CA GLY A 354 -8.51 20.91 -17.74
C GLY A 354 -7.48 19.89 -17.29
N ASN A 355 -7.84 19.02 -16.34
CA ASN A 355 -6.91 18.00 -15.85
C ASN A 355 -6.74 16.86 -16.84
N LEU A 356 -5.49 16.53 -17.19
CA LEU A 356 -5.19 15.30 -17.91
C LEU A 356 -5.67 14.07 -17.12
N PRO A 357 -6.10 12.99 -17.81
CA PRO A 357 -6.55 11.76 -17.16
C PRO A 357 -5.43 11.17 -16.31
N LYS A 358 -5.79 10.39 -15.28
CA LYS A 358 -4.77 9.76 -14.43
C LYS A 358 -3.87 8.86 -15.28
N PRO A 359 -2.61 8.64 -14.86
CA PRO A 359 -1.70 7.73 -15.57
C PRO A 359 -2.28 6.34 -15.84
N LYS A 360 -3.13 5.83 -14.93
CA LYS A 360 -3.83 4.52 -15.06
C LYS A 360 -5.03 4.55 -16.02
N GLU A 361 -5.58 5.73 -16.29
CA GLU A 361 -6.75 5.96 -17.14
C GLU A 361 -6.34 6.26 -18.61
N ARG A 362 -5.06 6.55 -18.86
CA ARG A 362 -4.47 6.65 -20.20
C ARG A 362 -4.38 5.24 -20.81
N LYS A 363 -5.45 4.80 -21.48
CA LYS A 363 -5.38 3.65 -22.41
C LYS A 363 -4.42 4.03 -23.54
N GLY A 364 -3.45 3.15 -23.81
CA GLY A 364 -2.37 3.38 -24.75
C GLY A 364 -2.84 3.96 -26.08
N CYS A 365 -2.17 5.03 -26.50
CA CYS A 365 -2.06 5.36 -27.91
C CYS A 365 -1.50 4.12 -28.62
N HIS A 366 -2.33 3.52 -29.47
CA HIS A 366 -1.87 2.59 -30.48
C HIS A 366 -1.05 3.39 -31.50
N GLY A 367 0.17 2.92 -31.75
CA GLY A 367 1.15 3.45 -32.69
C GLY A 367 2.44 2.68 -32.51
#